data_AF-A0A7W6LKR7-F1
#
_entry.id   AF-A0A7W6LKR7-F1
#
_cell.length_a   1.000
_cell.length_b   1.000
_cell.length_c   1.000
_cell.angle_alpha   90.00
_cell.angle_beta   90.00
_cell.angle_gamma   90.00
#
_symmetry.space_group_name_H-M   'P 1'
#
loop_
_entity.id
_entity.type
_entity.pdbx_description
1 polymer ?
#
loop_
_entity_poly.entity_id
_entity_poly.type
_entity_poly.pdbx_seq_one_letter_code
_entity_poly.pdbx_strand_id
1 'polypeptide(L)' 'MMTPSEIIDVREKRGWNQQALAEHVGVGQPTVSRWETDKAKPRGAALKILKALSQSDSAGNE' A
#
# COMPACT_ATOMS: atom_id res chain seq x y z
N MET A 1 -5.71 -2.48 -11.39
CA MET A 1 -4.37 -2.09 -10.88
C MET A 1 -4.63 -1.13 -9.74
N MET A 2 -3.79 -1.08 -8.69
CA MET A 2 -3.95 -0.02 -7.68
C MET A 2 -3.33 1.28 -8.18
N THR A 3 -3.99 2.40 -7.90
CA THR A 3 -3.52 3.76 -8.18
C THR A 3 -2.60 4.25 -7.06
N PRO A 4 -1.80 5.30 -7.31
CA PRO A 4 -1.01 5.94 -6.27
C PRO A 4 -1.83 6.39 -5.05
N SER A 5 -3.02 6.96 -5.29
CA SER A 5 -3.90 7.44 -4.21
C SER A 5 -4.42 6.30 -3.34
N GLU A 6 -4.81 5.16 -3.93
CA GLU A 6 -5.25 3.99 -3.17
C GLU A 6 -4.14 3.43 -2.26
N ILE A 7 -2.87 3.55 -2.69
CA ILE A 7 -1.71 3.09 -1.91
C ILE A 7 -1.44 4.05 -0.73
N ILE A 8 -1.54 5.36 -0.98
CA ILE A 8 -1.44 6.39 0.06
C ILE A 8 -2.53 6.17 1.11
N ASP A 9 -3.78 5.97 0.68
CA ASP A 9 -4.92 5.75 1.58
C ASP A 9 -4.70 4.54 2.50
N VAL A 10 -4.22 3.41 1.96
CA VAL A 10 -3.91 2.20 2.73
C VAL A 10 -2.93 2.49 3.87
N ARG A 11 -1.92 3.32 3.61
CA ARG A 11 -0.89 3.71 4.57
C ARG A 11 -1.43 4.70 5.60
N GLU A 12 -2.11 5.75 5.14
CA GLU A 12 -2.57 6.85 6.00
C GLU A 12 -3.68 6.42 6.94
N LYS A 13 -4.62 5.58 6.51
CA LYS A 13 -5.66 4.99 7.38
C LYS A 13 -5.09 4.20 8.56
N ARG A 14 -3.86 3.71 8.42
CA ARG A 14 -3.14 2.94 9.46
C ARG A 14 -2.11 3.77 10.23
N GLY A 15 -1.98 5.07 9.93
CA GLY A 15 -0.94 5.92 10.52
C GLY A 15 0.49 5.49 10.16
N TRP A 16 0.67 4.75 9.07
CA TRP A 16 1.97 4.24 8.65
C TRP A 16 2.75 5.31 7.87
N ASN A 17 4.08 5.22 7.84
CA ASN A 17 4.93 5.94 6.88
C ASN A 17 5.33 5.01 5.72
N GLN A 18 5.95 5.54 4.66
CA GLN A 18 6.24 4.73 3.46
C GLN A 18 7.14 3.53 3.77
N GLN A 19 8.04 3.65 4.76
CA GLN A 19 8.90 2.57 5.23
C GLN A 19 8.08 1.48 5.93
N ALA A 20 7.15 1.84 6.81
CA ALA A 20 6.26 0.90 7.48
C ALA A 20 5.39 0.14 6.46
N LEU A 21 4.82 0.82 5.45
CA LEU A 21 4.10 0.13 4.38
C LEU A 21 5.03 -0.84 3.61
N ALA A 22 6.26 -0.41 3.32
CA ALA A 22 7.22 -1.23 2.60
C ALA A 22 7.56 -2.53 3.35
N GLU A 23 7.75 -2.45 4.66
CA GLU A 23 7.99 -3.60 5.54
C GLU A 23 6.83 -4.59 5.52
N HIS A 24 5.58 -4.10 5.62
CA HIS A 24 4.39 -4.96 5.57
C HIS A 24 4.21 -5.65 4.21
N VAL A 25 4.62 -4.98 3.12
CA VAL A 25 4.47 -5.49 1.75
C VAL A 25 5.70 -6.32 1.31
N GLY A 26 6.80 -6.29 2.06
CA GLY A 26 8.04 -7.00 1.76
C GLY A 26 8.84 -6.38 0.61
N VAL A 27 8.84 -5.04 0.50
CA VAL A 27 9.60 -4.29 -0.50
C VAL A 27 10.46 -3.21 0.18
N GLY A 28 11.34 -2.55 -0.57
CA GLY A 28 12.04 -1.35 -0.09
C GLY A 28 11.17 -0.09 -0.16
N GLN A 29 11.38 0.86 0.75
CA GLN A 29 10.69 2.16 0.74
C GLN A 29 10.79 2.92 -0.61
N PRO A 30 11.92 2.91 -1.36
CA PRO A 30 11.97 3.55 -2.67
C PRO A 30 10.98 2.95 -3.68
N THR A 31 10.63 1.68 -3.51
CA THR A 31 9.62 1.01 -4.35
C THR A 31 8.23 1.55 -4.05
N VAL A 32 7.88 1.75 -2.77
CA VAL A 32 6.63 2.38 -2.35
C VAL A 32 6.55 3.81 -2.84
N SER A 33 7.63 4.60 -2.68
CA SER A 33 7.69 5.96 -3.21
C SER A 33 7.42 6.01 -4.72
N ARG A 34 8.00 5.09 -5.51
CA ARG A 34 7.72 5.00 -6.95
C ARG A 34 6.26 4.65 -7.25
N TRP A 35 5.61 3.86 -6.41
CA TRP A 35 4.19 3.56 -6.55
C TRP A 35 3.32 4.78 -6.24
N GLU A 36 3.61 5.48 -5.15
CA GLU A 36 2.88 6.69 -4.72
C GLU A 36 3.11 7.89 -5.67
N THR A 37 4.16 7.86 -6.51
CA THR A 37 4.41 8.88 -7.55
C THR A 37 4.12 8.39 -8.97
N ASP A 38 3.40 7.28 -9.14
CA ASP A 38 3.07 6.64 -10.44
C ASP A 38 4.27 6.28 -11.35
N LYS A 39 5.49 6.26 -10.80
CA LYS A 39 6.72 5.88 -11.53
C LYS A 39 6.83 4.37 -11.72
N ALA A 40 6.09 3.59 -10.93
CA ALA A 40 5.98 2.14 -11.06
C ALA A 40 4.62 1.68 -10.54
N LYS A 41 4.19 0.48 -10.96
CA LYS A 41 2.97 -0.14 -10.44
C LYS A 41 3.30 -1.36 -9.57
N PRO A 42 2.59 -1.57 -8.45
CA PRO A 42 2.72 -2.79 -7.68
C PRO A 42 2.26 -4.00 -8.52
N ARG A 43 2.96 -5.12 -8.35
CA ARG A 43 2.73 -6.35 -9.10
C ARG A 43 3.01 -7.57 -8.23
N GLY A 44 2.58 -8.75 -8.67
CA GLY A 44 2.86 -10.01 -7.98
C GLY A 44 2.35 -10.03 -6.53
N ALA A 45 3.19 -10.49 -5.60
CA ALA A 45 2.84 -10.60 -4.18
C ALA A 45 2.49 -9.24 -3.56
N ALA A 46 3.23 -8.18 -3.88
CA ALA A 46 2.99 -6.85 -3.33
C ALA A 46 1.58 -6.33 -3.63
N LEU A 47 1.09 -6.53 -4.85
CA LEU A 47 -0.27 -6.14 -5.23
C LEU A 47 -1.34 -6.95 -4.47
N LYS A 48 -1.10 -8.23 -4.20
CA LYS A 48 -2.03 -9.07 -3.43
C LYS A 48 -2.13 -8.58 -1.99
N ILE A 49 -0.98 -8.27 -1.36
CA ILE A 49 -0.92 -7.77 0.01
C ILE A 49 -1.63 -6.41 0.11
N LEU A 50 -1.32 -5.47 -0.79
CA LEU A 50 -1.95 -4.15 -0.81
C LEU A 50 -3.48 -4.22 -0.93
N LYS A 51 -4.00 -5.12 -1.78
CA LYS A 51 -5.44 -5.36 -1.92
C LYS A 51 -6.08 -5.95 -0.65
N ALA A 52 -5.38 -6.87 0.02
CA ALA A 52 -5.87 -7.44 1.28
C ALA A 52 -5.91 -6.38 2.39
N LEU A 53 -4.89 -5.51 2.45
CA LEU A 53 -4.87 -4.37 3.36
C LEU A 53 -6.02 -3.40 3.05
N SER A 54 -6.26 -3.03 1.79
CA SER A 54 -7.36 -2.10 1.46
C SER A 54 -8.75 -2.63 1.83
N GLN A 55 -8.97 -3.94 1.78
CA GLN A 55 -10.24 -4.58 2.14
C GLN A 55 -10.45 -4.68 3.65
N SER A 56 -9.36 -4.83 4.42
CA SER A 56 -9.43 -4.98 5.88
C SER A 56 -9.83 -3.68 6.59
N ASP A 57 -9.68 -2.52 5.95
CA ASP A 57 -10.14 -1.22 6.49
C ASP A 57 -11.65 -1.02 6.39
N SER A 58 -12.35 -1.80 5.57
CA SER A 58 -13.81 -1.70 5.41
C SER A 58 -14.59 -2.56 6.40
N ALA A 59 -13.91 -3.40 7.20
CA ALA A 59 -14.53 -4.41 8.06
C ALA A 59 -14.47 -4.09 9.56
N GLY A 60 -14.23 -2.85 9.94
CA GLY A 60 -14.03 -2.46 11.35
C GLY A 60 -14.74 -1.17 11.72
N ASN A 61 -16.08 -1.19 11.74
CA ASN A 61 -16.90 -0.39 12.66
C ASN A 61 -18.35 -0.92 12.67
N GLU A 62 -18.58 -2.03 13.36
CA GLU A 62 -19.89 -2.43 13.92
C GLU A 62 -19.76 -2.50 15.44
#